data_AF-A0A7C5G4P7-F1
#
_entry.id   AF-A0A7C5G4P7-F1
#
_cell.length_a   1.000
_cell.length_b   1.000
_cell.length_c   1.000
_cell.angle_alpha   90.00
_cell.angle_beta   90.00
_cell.angle_gamma   90.00
#
_symmetry.space_group_name_H-M   'P 1'
#
loop_
_entity.id
_entity.type
_entity.pdbx_description
1 polymer ?
#
loop_
_entity_poly.entity_id
_entity_poly.type
_entity_poly.pdbx_seq_one_letter_code
_entity_poly.pdbx_strand_id
1 'polypeptide(L)' 'MIETNDRAGLFLSLSELRLIFPRLKIQEPSMGNGERELLRKMELTLYDHLSIEEMENLLPPPGERSFEK' A
#
# COMPACT_ATOMS: atom_id res chain seq x y z
N MET A 1 0.20 31.10 20.19
CA MET A 1 0.52 29.67 20.42
C MET A 1 0.30 28.97 19.10
N ILE A 2 1.36 28.45 18.49
CA ILE A 2 1.28 27.71 17.23
C ILE A 2 0.97 26.27 17.64
N GLU A 3 -0.26 25.83 17.45
CA GLU A 3 -0.62 24.43 17.57
C GLU A 3 0.18 23.65 16.52
N THR A 4 1.16 22.88 16.98
CA THR A 4 1.86 21.89 16.17
C THR A 4 0.86 20.80 15.78
N ASN A 5 0.23 20.95 14.62
CA ASN A 5 -0.52 19.89 13.96
C ASN A 5 0.47 18.80 13.49
N ASP A 6 0.96 17.99 14.43
CA ASP A 6 1.98 16.94 14.27
C ASP A 6 1.40 15.64 13.66
N ARG A 7 0.51 15.80 12.67
CA ARG A 7 0.02 14.71 11.83
C ARG A 7 -0.03 15.21 10.39
N ALA A 8 1.14 15.36 9.78
CA ALA A 8 1.25 15.44 8.33
C ALA A 8 0.87 14.05 7.75
N GLY A 9 -0.43 13.78 7.67
CA GLY A 9 -0.97 12.62 6.98
C GLY A 9 -0.98 12.88 5.48
N LEU A 10 -0.48 11.93 4.70
CA LEU A 10 -0.72 11.89 3.26
C LEU A 10 -2.15 11.36 3.05
N PHE A 11 -3.04 12.23 2.57
CA PHE A 11 -4.36 11.82 2.10
C PHE A 11 -4.22 11.41 0.64
N LEU A 12 -4.42 10.13 0.36
CA LEU A 12 -4.42 9.59 -1.00
C LEU A 12 -5.85 9.28 -1.39
N SER A 13 -6.27 9.79 -2.55
CA SER A 13 -7.46 9.30 -3.22
C SER A 13 -7.27 7.84 -3.66
N LEU A 14 -8.37 7.13 -3.89
CA LEU A 14 -8.32 5.75 -4.40
C LEU A 14 -7.53 5.65 -5.72
N SER A 15 -7.63 6.67 -6.58
CA SER A 15 -6.87 6.75 -7.83
C SER A 15 -5.36 6.84 -7.61
N GLU A 16 -4.92 7.64 -6.63
CA GLU A 16 -3.50 7.73 -6.27
C GLU A 16 -3.01 6.44 -5.61
N LEU A 17 -3.85 5.84 -4.77
CA LEU A 17 -3.56 4.57 -4.12
C LEU A 17 -3.35 3.44 -5.14
N ARG A 18 -4.18 3.39 -6.20
CA ARG A 18 -4.03 2.44 -7.32
C ARG A 18 -2.71 2.60 -8.08
N LEU A 19 -2.09 3.78 -8.04
CA LEU A 19 -0.78 4.02 -8.67
C LEU A 19 0.38 3.63 -7.76
N ILE A 20 0.26 3.89 -6.46
CA ILE A 20 1.36 3.76 -5.50
C ILE A 20 1.43 2.36 -4.89
N PHE A 21 0.28 1.82 -4.46
CA PHE A 21 0.23 0.58 -3.69
C PHE A 21 0.79 -0.65 -4.44
N PRO A 22 0.46 -0.90 -5.73
CA PRO A 22 1.05 -2.05 -6.43
C PRO A 22 2.58 -1.93 -6.56
N ARG A 23 3.12 -0.71 -6.72
CA ARG A 23 4.57 -0.49 -6.75
C ARG A 23 5.24 -0.81 -5.42
N LEU A 24 4.59 -0.45 -4.31
CA LEU A 24 5.06 -0.83 -2.97
C LEU A 24 5.05 -2.35 -2.78
N LYS A 25 3.99 -3.03 -3.23
CA LYS A 25 3.89 -4.50 -3.16
C LYS A 25 4.95 -5.21 -3.98
N ILE A 26 5.31 -4.69 -5.16
CA ILE A 26 6.42 -5.24 -5.98
C ILE A 26 7.76 -5.11 -5.23
N GLN A 27 7.95 -4.05 -4.45
CA GLN A 27 9.17 -3.81 -3.68
C GLN A 27 9.21 -4.55 -2.34
N GLU A 28 8.09 -5.14 -1.88
CA GLU A 28 7.98 -5.85 -0.60
C GLU A 28 9.12 -6.86 -0.34
N PRO A 29 9.61 -7.65 -1.32
CA PRO A 29 10.73 -8.58 -1.08
C PRO A 29 12.04 -7.89 -0.68
N SER A 30 12.24 -6.65 -1.13
CA SER A 30 13.43 -5.84 -0.84
C SER A 30 13.32 -5.01 0.44
N MET A 31 12.14 -4.96 1.05
CA MET A 31 11.86 -4.15 2.25
C MET A 31 12.34 -4.83 3.54
N GLY A 32 12.74 -4.00 4.50
CA GLY A 32 13.01 -4.44 5.87
C GLY A 32 11.76 -4.90 6.61
N ASN A 33 11.93 -5.57 7.75
CA ASN A 33 10.79 -6.12 8.53
C ASN A 33 9.75 -5.05 8.94
N GLY A 34 10.20 -3.87 9.37
CA GLY A 34 9.29 -2.80 9.78
C GLY A 34 8.46 -2.25 8.62
N GLU A 35 9.06 -2.12 7.44
CA GLU A 35 8.43 -1.64 6.22
C GLU A 35 7.40 -2.65 5.70
N ARG A 36 7.75 -3.95 5.68
CA ARG A 36 6.81 -5.02 5.31
C ARG A 36 5.62 -5.09 6.23
N GLU A 37 5.84 -4.94 7.54
CA GLU A 37 4.76 -4.93 8.53
C GLU A 37 3.84 -3.70 8.36
N LEU A 38 4.41 -2.53 8.05
CA LEU A 38 3.62 -1.35 7.72
C LEU A 38 2.80 -1.55 6.45
N LEU A 39 3.40 -2.10 5.39
CA LEU A 39 2.73 -2.38 4.13
C LEU A 39 1.58 -3.39 4.32
N ARG A 40 1.79 -4.42 5.15
CA ARG A 40 0.71 -5.36 5.54
C ARG A 40 -0.42 -4.65 6.27
N LYS A 41 -0.13 -3.74 7.20
CA LYS A 41 -1.18 -2.98 7.91
C LYS A 41 -1.96 -2.08 6.97
N MET A 42 -1.29 -1.46 6.00
CA MET A 42 -1.96 -0.71 4.94
C MET A 42 -2.87 -1.65 4.13
N GLU A 43 -2.37 -2.81 3.71
CA GLU A 43 -3.14 -3.80 2.95
C GLU A 43 -4.42 -4.22 3.69
N LEU A 44 -4.32 -4.55 4.97
CA LEU A 44 -5.46 -4.91 5.81
C LEU A 44 -6.47 -3.77 5.92
N THR A 45 -6.00 -2.54 6.12
CA THR A 45 -6.87 -1.35 6.16
C THR A 45 -7.62 -1.16 4.84
N LEU A 46 -6.98 -1.47 3.71
CA LEU A 46 -7.62 -1.39 2.41
C LEU A 46 -8.67 -2.49 2.21
N TYR A 47 -8.42 -3.71 2.69
CA TYR A 47 -9.43 -4.78 2.69
C TYR A 47 -10.68 -4.43 3.52
N ASP A 48 -10.53 -3.65 4.60
CA ASP A 48 -11.66 -3.21 5.42
C ASP A 48 -12.54 -2.16 4.73
N HIS A 49 -12.00 -1.44 3.73
CA HIS A 49 -12.65 -0.29 3.10
C HIS A 49 -13.01 -0.48 1.61
N LEU A 50 -12.41 -1.47 0.95
CA LEU A 50 -12.62 -1.75 -0.48
C LEU A 50 -13.36 -3.06 -0.69
N SER A 51 -14.14 -3.13 -1.76
CA SER A 51 -14.67 -4.41 -2.22
C SER A 51 -13.56 -5.33 -2.75
N ILE A 52 -13.86 -6.63 -2.86
CA ILE A 52 -12.93 -7.62 -3.41
C ILE A 52 -12.46 -7.19 -4.82
N GLU A 53 -13.38 -6.77 -5.67
CA GLU A 53 -13.07 -6.31 -7.04
C GLU A 53 -12.15 -5.08 -7.04
N GLU A 54 -12.41 -4.11 -6.17
CA GLU A 54 -11.55 -2.92 -6.06
C GLU A 54 -10.14 -3.26 -5.56
N MET A 55 -10.03 -4.25 -4.68
CA MET A 55 -8.76 -4.71 -4.16
C MET A 55 -7.97 -5.53 -5.20
N GLU A 56 -8.63 -6.38 -5.98
CA GLU A 56 -8.01 -7.09 -7.10
C GLU A 56 -7.46 -6.11 -8.16
N ASN A 57 -8.17 -5.02 -8.42
CA ASN A 57 -7.72 -3.94 -9.32
C ASN A 57 -6.56 -3.11 -8.76
N LEU A 58 -6.23 -3.25 -7.47
CA LEU A 58 -5.19 -2.48 -6.78
C LEU A 58 -3.90 -3.28 -6.58
N LEU A 59 -3.98 -4.61 -6.58
CA LEU A 59 -2.83 -5.50 -6.41
C LEU A 59 -2.11 -5.73 -7.74
N PRO A 60 -0.78 -5.93 -7.72
CA PRO A 60 -0.05 -6.28 -8.93
C PRO A 60 -0.55 -7.62 -9.48
N PRO A 61 -0.62 -7.76 -10.81
CA PRO A 61 -1.10 -8.98 -11.44
C PRO A 61 -0.26 -10.18 -10.99
N PRO A 62 -0.84 -11.39 -10.96
CA PRO A 62 -0.19 -12.58 -10.40
C PRO A 62 1.15 -12.95 -11.06
N GLY A 63 1.49 -12.39 -12.24
CA GLY A 63 2.77 -12.59 -12.93
C GLY A 63 3.89 -11.60 -12.57
N GLU A 64 3.61 -10.50 -11.87
CA GLU A 64 4.62 -9.50 -11.46
C GLU A 64 5.12 -9.71 -10.03
N ARG A 65 4.60 -10.73 -9.33
CA ARG A 65 4.96 -11.07 -7.94
C ARG A 65 6.22 -11.92 -7.82
N SER A 66 6.83 -12.28 -8.95
CA SER A 66 8.02 -13.13 -9.02
C SER A 66 9.12 -12.45 -9.82
N PHE A 67 10.12 -11.92 -9.14
CA PHE A 67 11.47 -11.88 -9.70
C PHE A 67 12.22 -13.07 -9.10
N GLU A 68 12.19 -14.21 -9.81
CA GLU A 68 13.26 -15.18 -9.69
C GLU A 68 14.56 -14.50 -10.14
N LYS A 69 15.50 -14.35 -9.19
CA LYS A 69 16.91 -14.76 -9.33
C LYS A 69 17.64 -14.64 -8.01
#